data_AF-A0A847GGC5-F1
#
_entry.id   AF-A0A847GGC5-F1
#
_cell.length_a   1.000
_cell.length_b   1.000
_cell.length_c   1.000
_cell.angle_alpha   90.00
_cell.angle_beta   90.00
_cell.angle_gamma   90.00
#
_symmetry.space_group_name_H-M   'P 1'
#
loop_
_entity.id
_entity.type
_entity.pdbx_description
1 polymer ?
#
loop_
_entity_poly.entity_id
_entity_poly.type
_entity_poly.pdbx_seq_one_letter_code
_entity_poly.pdbx_strand_id
1 'polypeptide(L)'
;MAGEISGLNDVTVREPLSAAEAKRLGRPARIVPDSALEAAFGGEAERDFGGMVVVGDAHWDGGAGLVEGVMQRLETPHAYWKISDFHDWRTVTASLRTASLFITARHHGVYLAALAGIPFVALPANTHKMEGLLQLMDHPHPVCRSVDEALDRCAELLDNPTRAGASRARLLARRPLPTFDVLLGG
;
A
#
# COMPACT_ATOMS: atom_id res chain seq x y z
N MET A 1 32.86 -6.50 23.56
CA MET A 1 33.36 -5.89 22.31
C MET A 1 32.17 -5.29 21.59
N ALA A 2 32.07 -3.98 21.53
CA ALA A 2 31.11 -3.30 20.68
C ALA A 2 31.62 -3.47 19.24
N GLY A 3 30.92 -4.26 18.42
CA GLY A 3 31.28 -4.40 17.02
C GLY A 3 31.03 -3.07 16.31
N GLU A 4 32.09 -2.44 15.80
CA GLU A 4 31.97 -1.34 14.86
C GLU A 4 31.23 -1.86 13.60
N ILE A 5 30.18 -1.15 13.19
CA ILE A 5 29.58 -1.34 11.86
C ILE A 5 30.63 -0.83 10.85
N SER A 6 31.45 -1.74 10.32
CA SER A 6 32.62 -1.42 9.49
C SER A 6 32.27 -0.90 8.08
N GLY A 7 30.98 -0.84 7.73
CA GLY A 7 30.50 -0.28 6.48
C GLY A 7 29.02 -0.55 6.23
N LEU A 8 28.36 0.35 5.48
CA LEU A 8 27.03 0.10 4.92
C LEU A 8 27.19 -0.78 3.68
N ASN A 9 27.06 -2.09 3.85
CA ASN A 9 27.41 -3.07 2.81
C ASN A 9 26.22 -3.48 1.92
N ASP A 10 24.99 -3.12 2.29
CA ASP A 10 23.78 -3.41 1.50
C ASP A 10 22.76 -2.28 1.67
N VAL A 11 22.07 -1.96 0.58
CA VAL A 11 21.00 -0.96 0.55
C VAL A 11 19.82 -1.58 -0.18
N THR A 12 18.69 -1.65 0.51
CA THR A 12 17.43 -2.14 -0.05
C THR A 12 16.42 -1.02 -0.18
N VAL A 13 15.66 -1.05 -1.26
CA VAL A 13 14.50 -0.18 -1.48
C VAL A 13 13.27 -1.04 -1.76
N ARG A 14 12.09 -0.49 -1.50
CA ARG A 14 10.84 -1.26 -1.48
C ARG A 14 10.13 -1.35 -2.82
N GLU A 15 10.57 -0.60 -3.82
CA GLU A 15 9.91 -0.49 -5.11
C GLU A 15 10.87 -0.05 -6.24
N PRO A 16 10.50 -0.23 -7.53
CA PRO A 16 11.41 -0.05 -8.66
C PRO A 16 11.88 1.38 -8.95
N LEU A 17 11.09 2.41 -8.67
CA LEU A 17 11.42 3.81 -8.94
C LEU A 17 12.50 4.31 -7.97
N SER A 18 12.44 3.97 -6.68
CA SER A 18 13.55 4.20 -5.74
C SER A 18 14.82 3.47 -6.17
N ALA A 19 14.70 2.25 -6.74
CA ALA A 19 15.87 1.50 -7.20
C ALA A 19 16.51 2.16 -8.43
N ALA A 20 15.68 2.65 -9.35
CA ALA A 20 16.13 3.42 -10.51
C ALA A 20 16.83 4.71 -10.07
N GLU A 21 16.28 5.43 -9.10
CA GLU A 21 16.89 6.64 -8.56
C GLU A 21 18.22 6.35 -7.84
N ALA A 22 18.27 5.32 -7.00
CA ALA A 22 19.49 4.90 -6.32
C ALA A 22 20.60 4.54 -7.34
N LYS A 23 20.24 3.80 -8.40
CA LYS A 23 21.14 3.50 -9.52
C LYS A 23 21.63 4.77 -10.22
N ARG A 24 20.75 5.74 -10.48
CA ARG A 24 21.10 7.04 -11.10
C ARG A 24 22.11 7.82 -10.26
N LEU A 25 22.04 7.70 -8.94
CA LEU A 25 22.96 8.33 -7.98
C LEU A 25 24.28 7.53 -7.77
N GLY A 26 24.51 6.47 -8.55
CA GLY A 26 25.71 5.63 -8.44
C GLY A 26 25.71 4.71 -7.22
N ARG A 27 24.54 4.48 -6.59
CA ARG A 27 24.36 3.63 -5.41
C ARG A 27 23.31 2.56 -5.70
N PRO A 28 23.63 1.51 -6.46
CA PRO A 28 22.65 0.48 -6.79
C PRO A 28 22.06 -0.12 -5.51
N ALA A 29 20.74 -0.28 -5.49
CA ALA A 29 20.00 -0.86 -4.37
C ALA A 29 19.20 -2.08 -4.84
N ARG A 30 19.08 -3.09 -3.97
CA ARG A 30 18.21 -4.24 -4.25
C ARG A 30 16.76 -3.88 -3.97
N ILE A 31 15.85 -4.43 -4.77
CA ILE A 31 14.42 -4.29 -4.50
C ILE A 31 14.01 -5.41 -3.54
N VAL A 32 13.61 -5.02 -2.32
CA VAL A 32 13.06 -5.92 -1.30
C VAL A 32 11.74 -5.30 -0.85
N PRO A 33 10.59 -5.94 -1.13
CA PRO A 33 9.28 -5.42 -0.69
C PRO A 33 9.23 -5.16 0.82
N ASP A 34 8.26 -4.34 1.24
CA ASP A 34 8.11 -3.99 2.65
C ASP A 34 8.00 -5.24 3.54
N SER A 35 8.59 -5.20 4.75
CA SER A 35 8.58 -6.32 5.70
C SER A 35 7.18 -6.71 6.15
N ALA A 36 6.19 -5.81 5.99
CA ALA A 36 4.78 -6.14 6.09
C ALA A 36 4.39 -7.33 5.18
N LEU A 37 5.14 -7.63 4.11
CA LEU A 37 4.88 -8.81 3.30
C LEU A 37 4.98 -10.09 4.12
N GLU A 38 5.92 -10.21 5.06
CA GLU A 38 6.10 -11.44 5.86
C GLU A 38 5.36 -11.38 7.19
N ALA A 39 4.64 -10.29 7.45
CA ALA A 39 3.87 -10.15 8.66
C ALA A 39 2.78 -11.23 8.76
N ALA A 40 2.64 -11.79 9.97
CA ALA A 40 1.56 -12.68 10.34
C ALA A 40 0.27 -11.88 10.61
N PHE A 41 -0.30 -11.29 9.54
CA PHE A 41 -1.64 -10.71 9.62
C PHE A 41 -2.66 -11.81 9.94
N GLY A 42 -3.58 -11.52 10.85
CA GLY A 42 -4.53 -12.51 11.36
C GLY A 42 -5.41 -11.92 12.46
N GLY A 43 -6.14 -12.81 13.14
CA GLY A 43 -7.11 -12.41 14.16
C GLY A 43 -8.48 -12.04 13.57
N GLU A 44 -9.39 -11.71 14.49
CA GLU A 44 -10.72 -11.17 14.15
C GLU A 44 -10.61 -9.69 13.80
N ALA A 45 -11.58 -9.18 13.03
CA ALA A 45 -11.64 -7.77 12.69
C ALA A 45 -11.90 -6.93 13.96
N GLU A 46 -10.96 -6.04 14.32
CA GLU A 46 -11.20 -5.05 15.40
C GLU A 46 -12.33 -4.07 15.01
N ARG A 47 -12.51 -3.85 13.71
CA ARG A 47 -13.55 -3.00 13.15
C ARG A 47 -14.20 -3.64 11.94
N ASP A 48 -15.51 -3.82 12.01
CA ASP A 48 -16.32 -4.22 10.87
C ASP A 48 -16.78 -2.96 10.11
N PHE A 49 -16.43 -2.88 8.83
CA PHE A 49 -16.84 -1.81 7.93
C PHE A 49 -18.14 -2.11 7.18
N GLY A 50 -18.74 -3.29 7.35
CA GLY A 50 -20.10 -3.60 6.90
C GLY A 50 -20.33 -3.41 5.40
N GLY A 51 -19.31 -3.62 4.57
CA GLY A 51 -19.36 -3.43 3.12
C GLY A 51 -19.29 -1.96 2.66
N MET A 52 -19.02 -1.02 3.56
CA MET A 52 -18.85 0.39 3.20
C MET A 52 -17.57 0.62 2.40
N VAL A 53 -17.54 1.72 1.63
CA VAL A 53 -16.28 2.29 1.15
C VAL A 53 -15.54 2.85 2.35
N VAL A 54 -14.23 2.59 2.43
CA VAL A 54 -13.40 3.16 3.48
C VAL A 54 -12.45 4.18 2.86
N VAL A 55 -12.44 5.40 3.39
CA VAL A 55 -11.50 6.46 3.00
C VAL A 55 -10.43 6.59 4.08
N GLY A 56 -9.19 6.35 3.68
CA GLY A 56 -7.99 6.45 4.50
C GLY A 56 -7.47 7.87 4.65
N ASP A 57 -6.49 8.06 5.52
CA ASP A 57 -5.77 9.32 5.65
C ASP A 57 -4.72 9.55 4.54
N ALA A 58 -4.06 10.70 4.64
CA ALA A 58 -2.93 11.11 3.83
C ALA A 58 -1.76 11.50 4.73
N HIS A 59 -0.56 11.57 4.17
CA HIS A 59 0.55 12.22 4.86
C HIS A 59 0.31 13.75 4.87
N TRP A 60 0.80 14.44 5.90
CA TRP A 60 0.56 15.89 6.07
C TRP A 60 1.20 16.76 4.96
N ASP A 61 2.16 16.22 4.22
CA ASP A 61 2.90 16.88 3.14
C ASP A 61 2.45 16.43 1.74
N GLY A 62 1.35 15.66 1.62
CA GLY A 62 0.84 15.25 0.30
C GLY A 62 -0.45 14.44 0.36
N GLY A 63 -1.40 14.77 -0.53
CA GLY A 63 -2.65 14.02 -0.75
C GLY A 63 -3.83 14.40 0.15
N ALA A 64 -3.61 15.20 1.21
CA ALA A 64 -4.67 15.56 2.17
C ALA A 64 -5.87 16.28 1.53
N GLY A 65 -5.63 17.28 0.69
CA GLY A 65 -6.71 18.00 0.01
C GLY A 65 -7.49 17.12 -0.99
N LEU A 66 -6.84 16.09 -1.54
CA LEU A 66 -7.51 15.15 -2.44
C LEU A 66 -8.39 14.17 -1.65
N VAL A 67 -7.89 13.66 -0.52
CA VAL A 67 -8.69 12.84 0.41
C VAL A 67 -9.91 13.62 0.89
N GLU A 68 -9.73 14.87 1.31
CA GLU A 68 -10.84 15.73 1.74
C GLU A 68 -11.84 15.96 0.61
N GLY A 69 -11.37 16.28 -0.59
CA GLY A 69 -12.23 16.46 -1.75
C GLY A 69 -13.03 15.20 -2.12
N VAL A 70 -12.42 14.01 -2.01
CA VAL A 70 -13.12 12.73 -2.18
C VAL A 70 -14.18 12.55 -1.10
N MET A 71 -13.86 12.75 0.18
CA MET A 71 -14.83 12.62 1.27
C MET A 71 -16.02 13.56 1.12
N GLN A 72 -15.79 14.79 0.64
CA GLN A 72 -16.85 15.78 0.43
C GLN A 72 -17.77 15.45 -0.75
N ARG A 73 -17.27 14.73 -1.76
CA ARG A 73 -17.98 14.51 -3.04
C ARG A 73 -18.41 13.06 -3.26
N LEU A 74 -17.94 12.12 -2.45
CA LEU A 74 -18.32 10.71 -2.55
C LEU A 74 -19.75 10.53 -2.02
N GLU A 75 -20.68 10.28 -2.94
CA GLU A 75 -22.09 10.05 -2.62
C GLU A 75 -22.33 8.67 -1.98
N THR A 76 -21.47 7.70 -2.27
CA THR A 76 -21.55 6.35 -1.68
C THR A 76 -21.32 6.42 -0.17
N PRO A 77 -22.14 5.71 0.65
CA PRO A 77 -21.91 5.61 2.09
C PRO A 77 -20.49 5.14 2.39
N HIS A 78 -19.75 5.94 3.16
CA HIS A 78 -18.35 5.69 3.45
C HIS A 78 -18.01 5.93 4.92
N ALA A 79 -16.98 5.23 5.36
CA ALA A 79 -16.35 5.45 6.66
C ALA A 79 -14.99 6.11 6.46
N TYR A 80 -14.64 7.04 7.35
CA TYR A 80 -13.28 7.53 7.46
C TYR A 80 -12.53 6.72 8.52
N TRP A 81 -11.29 6.33 8.21
CA TRP A 81 -10.52 5.49 9.11
C TRP A 81 -9.00 5.58 8.85
N LYS A 82 -8.17 5.56 9.90
CA LYS A 82 -6.70 5.62 9.78
C LYS A 82 -6.03 4.37 10.34
N ILE A 83 -4.93 3.95 9.73
CA ILE A 83 -4.13 2.79 10.21
C ILE A 83 -3.69 2.94 11.67
N SER A 84 -3.40 4.17 12.11
CA SER A 84 -3.05 4.49 13.49
C SER A 84 -4.16 4.21 14.51
N ASP A 85 -5.39 4.00 14.06
CA ASP A 85 -6.54 3.78 14.94
C ASP A 85 -6.67 2.32 15.39
N PHE A 86 -5.87 1.38 14.86
CA PHE A 86 -5.82 -0.01 15.34
C PHE A 86 -5.01 -0.14 16.64
N HIS A 87 -5.55 -0.87 17.60
CA HIS A 87 -4.79 -1.31 18.78
C HIS A 87 -3.86 -2.46 18.42
N ASP A 88 -4.35 -3.42 17.62
CA ASP A 88 -3.55 -4.51 17.08
C ASP A 88 -3.48 -4.41 15.55
N TRP A 89 -2.36 -3.90 15.04
CA TRP A 89 -2.11 -3.74 13.62
C TRP A 89 -2.24 -5.05 12.83
N ARG A 90 -2.09 -6.23 13.46
CA ARG A 90 -2.20 -7.53 12.78
C ARG A 90 -3.61 -7.80 12.27
N THR A 91 -4.62 -7.17 12.89
CA THR A 91 -6.04 -7.32 12.54
C THR A 91 -6.46 -6.42 11.37
N VAL A 92 -5.62 -5.48 10.92
CA VAL A 92 -5.98 -4.48 9.90
C VAL A 92 -6.50 -5.12 8.62
N THR A 93 -5.89 -6.21 8.16
CA THR A 93 -6.35 -6.90 6.94
C THR A 93 -7.68 -7.61 7.17
N ALA A 94 -7.98 -8.07 8.38
CA ALA A 94 -9.25 -8.68 8.74
C ALA A 94 -10.38 -7.66 8.69
N SER A 95 -10.15 -6.48 9.25
CA SER A 95 -11.09 -5.37 9.15
C SER A 95 -11.25 -4.89 7.70
N LEU A 96 -10.16 -4.68 6.95
CA LEU A 96 -10.26 -4.25 5.54
C LEU A 96 -11.05 -5.23 4.67
N ARG A 97 -10.97 -6.55 4.94
CA ARG A 97 -11.79 -7.56 4.22
C ARG A 97 -13.30 -7.37 4.37
N THR A 98 -13.75 -6.62 5.38
CA THR A 98 -15.17 -6.29 5.58
C THR A 98 -15.60 -5.05 4.79
N ALA A 99 -14.68 -4.29 4.18
CA ALA A 99 -14.98 -3.15 3.33
C ALA A 99 -15.26 -3.59 1.88
N SER A 100 -16.02 -2.79 1.13
CA SER A 100 -16.20 -3.01 -0.32
C SER A 100 -15.03 -2.49 -1.15
N LEU A 101 -14.42 -1.39 -0.70
CA LEU A 101 -13.31 -0.71 -1.38
C LEU A 101 -12.53 0.16 -0.38
N PHE A 102 -11.23 0.33 -0.60
CA PHE A 102 -10.40 1.26 0.18
C PHE A 102 -9.79 2.38 -0.68
N ILE A 103 -10.00 3.64 -0.32
CA ILE A 103 -9.38 4.80 -0.97
C ILE A 103 -8.28 5.34 -0.06
N THR A 104 -7.05 5.53 -0.54
CA THR A 104 -5.95 5.97 0.34
C THR A 104 -4.84 6.72 -0.37
N ALA A 105 -4.28 7.72 0.32
CA ALA A 105 -3.04 8.42 -0.06
C ALA A 105 -1.81 7.90 0.72
N ARG A 106 -1.89 6.70 1.31
CA ARG A 106 -0.83 6.12 2.14
C ARG A 106 -0.25 4.87 1.48
N HIS A 107 1.08 4.84 1.36
CA HIS A 107 1.79 3.68 0.81
C HIS A 107 1.44 2.38 1.55
N HIS A 108 1.46 2.38 2.89
CA HIS A 108 1.02 1.22 3.67
C HIS A 108 -0.47 0.94 3.53
N GLY A 109 -1.30 1.94 3.28
CA GLY A 109 -2.72 1.74 2.98
C GLY A 109 -2.93 0.88 1.73
N VAL A 110 -2.25 1.21 0.63
CA VAL A 110 -2.28 0.40 -0.60
C VAL A 110 -1.73 -0.99 -0.36
N TYR A 111 -0.62 -1.10 0.38
CA TYR A 111 -0.01 -2.39 0.73
C TYR A 111 -0.99 -3.30 1.47
N LEU A 112 -1.66 -2.77 2.48
CA LEU A 112 -2.60 -3.51 3.33
C LEU A 112 -3.87 -3.89 2.57
N ALA A 113 -4.39 -3.01 1.70
CA ALA A 113 -5.53 -3.33 0.84
C ALA A 113 -5.21 -4.46 -0.14
N ALA A 114 -4.03 -4.41 -0.77
CA ALA A 114 -3.55 -5.49 -1.64
C ALA A 114 -3.40 -6.82 -0.87
N LEU A 115 -2.84 -6.80 0.34
CA LEU A 115 -2.73 -8.01 1.17
C LEU A 115 -4.09 -8.55 1.65
N ALA A 116 -5.03 -7.66 1.98
CA ALA A 116 -6.40 -7.98 2.31
C ALA A 116 -7.17 -8.55 1.11
N GLY A 117 -6.74 -8.25 -0.12
CA GLY A 117 -7.35 -8.74 -1.36
C GLY A 117 -8.61 -7.99 -1.75
N ILE A 118 -8.75 -6.73 -1.31
CA ILE A 118 -9.90 -5.89 -1.63
C ILE A 118 -9.56 -4.88 -2.75
N PRO A 119 -10.57 -4.39 -3.49
CA PRO A 119 -10.38 -3.26 -4.40
C PRO A 119 -9.87 -2.02 -3.66
N PHE A 120 -9.03 -1.23 -4.33
CA PHE A 120 -8.56 0.02 -3.77
C PHE A 120 -8.31 1.10 -4.83
N VAL A 121 -8.42 2.35 -4.39
CA VAL A 121 -8.05 3.55 -5.16
C VAL A 121 -6.82 4.17 -4.52
N ALA A 122 -5.72 4.20 -5.26
CA ALA A 122 -4.50 4.86 -4.83
C ALA A 122 -4.55 6.34 -5.20
N LEU A 123 -4.35 7.19 -4.19
CA LEU A 123 -4.20 8.64 -4.33
C LEU A 123 -2.72 9.04 -4.20
N PRO A 124 -2.30 10.23 -4.66
CA PRO A 124 -0.91 10.63 -4.64
C PRO A 124 -0.46 10.80 -3.18
N ALA A 125 0.69 10.22 -2.87
CA ALA A 125 1.41 10.49 -1.64
C ALA A 125 2.41 11.64 -1.88
N ASN A 126 3.26 11.89 -0.90
CA ASN A 126 4.31 12.92 -0.94
C ASN A 126 5.52 12.59 -1.84
N THR A 127 5.55 11.38 -2.41
CA THR A 127 6.67 10.88 -3.22
C THR A 127 6.15 9.92 -4.29
N HIS A 128 7.02 9.51 -5.21
CA HIS A 128 6.76 8.52 -6.26
C HIS A 128 6.57 7.07 -5.75
N LYS A 129 6.64 6.85 -4.44
CA LYS A 129 6.56 5.50 -3.85
C LYS A 129 5.24 4.81 -4.15
N MET A 130 4.17 5.57 -4.33
CA MET A 130 2.86 5.01 -4.66
C MET A 130 2.89 4.39 -6.05
N GLU A 131 3.32 5.16 -7.05
CA GLU A 131 3.50 4.70 -8.43
C GLU A 131 4.44 3.50 -8.50
N GLY A 132 5.54 3.55 -7.75
CA GLY A 132 6.49 2.45 -7.65
C GLY A 132 5.89 1.16 -7.08
N LEU A 133 5.08 1.27 -6.02
CA LEU A 133 4.40 0.12 -5.45
C LEU A 133 3.36 -0.48 -6.42
N LEU A 134 2.61 0.35 -7.12
CA LEU A 134 1.67 -0.11 -8.15
C LEU A 134 2.41 -0.83 -9.29
N GLN A 135 3.56 -0.29 -9.72
CA GLN A 135 4.44 -0.93 -10.70
C GLN A 135 4.96 -2.28 -10.20
N LEU A 136 5.37 -2.36 -8.93
CA LEU A 136 5.87 -3.59 -8.31
C LEU A 136 4.84 -4.73 -8.37
N MET A 137 3.56 -4.37 -8.21
CA MET A 137 2.42 -5.30 -8.19
C MET A 137 1.78 -5.52 -9.56
N ASP A 138 2.28 -4.88 -10.62
CA ASP A 138 1.64 -4.91 -11.94
C ASP A 138 0.14 -4.52 -11.85
N HIS A 139 -0.16 -3.51 -11.04
CA HIS A 139 -1.53 -3.08 -10.80
C HIS A 139 -2.08 -2.35 -12.04
N PRO A 140 -3.28 -2.72 -12.54
CA PRO A 140 -3.80 -2.20 -13.81
C PRO A 140 -4.18 -0.72 -13.76
N HIS A 141 -4.31 -0.17 -12.56
CA HIS A 141 -4.85 1.16 -12.33
C HIS A 141 -3.75 2.10 -11.84
N PRO A 142 -3.56 3.27 -12.46
CA PRO A 142 -2.60 4.25 -11.97
C PRO A 142 -3.13 4.96 -10.71
N VAL A 143 -2.23 5.71 -10.06
CA VAL A 143 -2.59 6.70 -9.04
C VAL A 143 -3.55 7.73 -9.64
N CYS A 144 -4.69 7.95 -8.99
CA CYS A 144 -5.66 8.97 -9.38
C CYS A 144 -5.18 10.34 -8.88
N ARG A 145 -5.14 11.37 -9.73
CA ARG A 145 -4.55 12.69 -9.43
C ARG A 145 -5.57 13.80 -9.23
N SER A 146 -6.86 13.51 -9.41
CA SER A 146 -7.97 14.43 -9.19
C SER A 146 -9.10 13.73 -8.44
N VAL A 147 -10.02 14.53 -7.87
CA VAL A 147 -11.19 13.98 -7.18
C VAL A 147 -12.05 13.20 -8.17
N ASP A 148 -12.24 13.75 -9.37
CA ASP A 148 -13.06 13.12 -10.42
C ASP A 148 -12.49 11.74 -10.80
N GLU A 149 -11.17 11.65 -11.05
CA GLU A 149 -10.52 10.37 -11.34
C GLU A 149 -10.71 9.34 -10.22
N ALA A 150 -10.63 9.78 -8.96
CA ALA A 150 -10.81 8.92 -7.80
C ALA A 150 -12.25 8.41 -7.67
N LEU A 151 -13.24 9.28 -7.93
CA LEU A 151 -14.67 8.93 -7.89
C LEU A 151 -15.04 7.99 -9.04
N ASP A 152 -14.57 8.28 -10.26
CA ASP A 152 -14.79 7.44 -11.44
C ASP A 152 -14.19 6.04 -11.21
N ARG A 153 -12.97 5.96 -10.67
CA ARG A 153 -12.34 4.68 -10.35
C ARG A 153 -13.07 3.95 -9.22
N CYS A 154 -13.57 4.67 -8.22
CA CYS A 154 -14.38 4.09 -7.16
C CYS A 154 -15.62 3.40 -7.73
N ALA A 155 -16.37 4.10 -8.59
CA ALA A 155 -17.53 3.55 -9.27
C ALA A 155 -17.17 2.32 -10.13
N GLU A 156 -16.11 2.42 -10.95
CA GLU A 156 -15.62 1.30 -11.79
C GLU A 156 -15.36 0.02 -10.98
N LEU A 157 -14.69 0.17 -9.83
CA LEU A 157 -14.28 -0.95 -8.97
C LEU A 157 -15.43 -1.51 -8.14
N LEU A 158 -16.40 -0.70 -7.74
CA LEU A 158 -17.62 -1.17 -7.06
C LEU A 158 -18.48 -2.00 -8.02
N ASP A 159 -18.54 -1.64 -9.30
CA ASP A 159 -19.26 -2.40 -10.32
C ASP A 159 -18.54 -3.72 -10.69
N ASN A 160 -17.20 -3.77 -10.52
CA ASN A 160 -16.36 -4.91 -10.94
C ASN A 160 -15.32 -5.34 -9.87
N PRO A 161 -15.75 -5.84 -8.69
CA PRO A 161 -14.87 -6.05 -7.54
C PRO A 161 -13.84 -7.17 -7.72
N THR A 162 -14.03 -8.09 -8.69
CA THR A 162 -13.14 -9.25 -8.89
C THR A 162 -11.73 -8.89 -9.39
N ARG A 163 -11.51 -7.67 -9.87
CA ARG A 163 -10.21 -7.22 -10.42
C ARG A 163 -9.11 -7.02 -9.37
N ALA A 164 -9.44 -7.02 -8.07
CA ALA A 164 -8.47 -6.81 -6.99
C ALA A 164 -7.51 -8.00 -6.75
N GLY A 165 -7.90 -9.22 -7.13
CA GLY A 165 -7.15 -10.43 -6.79
C GLY A 165 -5.75 -10.52 -7.40
N ALA A 166 -5.53 -9.90 -8.57
CA ALA A 166 -4.26 -9.97 -9.30
C ALA A 166 -3.11 -9.31 -8.53
N SER A 167 -3.34 -8.13 -7.95
CA SER A 167 -2.31 -7.39 -7.20
C SER A 167 -1.87 -8.15 -5.94
N ARG A 168 -2.81 -8.81 -5.25
CA ARG A 168 -2.48 -9.67 -4.12
C ARG A 168 -1.57 -10.83 -4.53
N ALA A 169 -1.94 -11.54 -5.60
CA ALA A 169 -1.14 -12.68 -6.08
C ALA A 169 0.28 -12.25 -6.49
N ARG A 170 0.41 -11.12 -7.20
CA ARG A 170 1.70 -10.55 -7.60
C ARG A 170 2.56 -10.14 -6.41
N LEU A 171 1.95 -9.55 -5.38
CA LEU A 171 2.66 -9.15 -4.16
C LEU A 171 3.13 -10.37 -3.36
N LEU A 172 2.25 -11.38 -3.17
CA LEU A 172 2.59 -12.61 -2.45
C LEU A 172 3.63 -13.48 -3.16
N ALA A 173 3.69 -13.43 -4.50
CA ALA A 173 4.71 -14.13 -5.28
C ALA A 173 6.15 -13.65 -5.01
N ARG A 174 6.32 -12.54 -4.26
CA ARG A 174 7.64 -12.04 -3.82
C ARG A 174 8.08 -12.57 -2.46
N ARG A 175 7.34 -13.52 -1.87
CA ARG A 175 7.78 -14.28 -0.70
C ARG A 175 8.62 -15.49 -1.13
N PRO A 176 9.62 -15.91 -0.33
CA PRO A 176 10.11 -15.24 0.87
C PRO A 176 10.87 -13.94 0.52
N LEU A 177 10.87 -12.96 1.42
CA LEU A 177 11.66 -11.74 1.24
C LEU A 177 13.17 -12.04 1.22
N PRO A 178 13.92 -11.56 0.21
CA PRO A 178 15.36 -11.78 0.08
C PRO A 178 16.20 -10.85 0.99
N THR A 179 15.62 -10.43 2.12
CA THR A 179 16.23 -9.45 3.04
C THR A 179 17.58 -9.94 3.54
N PHE A 180 17.66 -11.22 3.91
CA PHE A 180 18.84 -11.80 4.55
C PHE A 180 19.76 -12.56 3.59
N ASP A 181 19.43 -12.63 2.29
CA ASP A 181 20.23 -13.37 1.29
C ASP A 181 21.70 -12.90 1.26
N VAL A 182 21.94 -11.60 1.49
CA VAL A 182 23.30 -11.03 1.54
C VAL A 182 24.13 -11.55 2.73
N LEU A 183 23.46 -11.97 3.82
CA LEU A 183 24.12 -12.52 5.02
C LEU A 183 24.45 -14.01 4.88
N LEU A 184 23.73 -14.70 3.99
CA LEU A 184 23.82 -16.16 3.84
C LEU A 184 24.88 -16.58 2.82
N GLY A 185 25.53 -15.64 2.14
CA GLY A 185 26.55 -15.92 1.13
C GLY A 185 25.94 -16.63 -0.07
N GLY A 186 25.39 -15.85 -1.01
CA GLY A 186 25.02 -16.37 -2.32
C GLY A 186 26.16 -17.06 -3.04
#